data_AF-A0A7G2JZ51-F1
#
_entry.id   AF-A0A7G2JZ51-F1
#
_cell.length_a   1.000
_cell.length_b   1.000
_cell.length_c   1.000
_cell.angle_alpha   90.00
_cell.angle_beta   90.00
_cell.angle_gamma   90.00
#
_symmetry.space_group_name_H-M   'P 1'
#
loop_
_entity.id
_entity.type
_entity.pdbx_description
1 polymer ?
#
loop_
_entity_poly.entity_id
_entity_poly.type
_entity_poly.pdbx_seq_one_letter_code
_entity_poly.pdbx_strand_id
1 'polypeptide(L)'
;IAEVIIVAPDRNRSAASSSLTLVEPLRPRHLDNGDYCVNGTPADCVHLALNGFLSGQVDLVVSGINAGCNMGDDTIYSGTLAAALEGRHLGLPAIAVSLDGRQHYETAARVVCDLIP
;
A
#
# COMPACT_ATOMS: atom_id res chain seq x y z
N ILE A 1 -1.73 -6.04 -19.39
CA ILE A 1 -0.68 -6.69 -18.57
C ILE A 1 0.12 -5.54 -17.96
N ALA A 2 0.23 -5.50 -16.63
CA ALA A 2 0.94 -4.45 -15.89
C ALA A 2 2.18 -5.04 -15.20
N GLU A 3 3.22 -4.25 -15.01
CA GLU A 3 4.36 -4.58 -14.15
C GLU A 3 4.01 -4.21 -12.71
N VAL A 4 4.19 -5.14 -11.78
CA VAL A 4 3.78 -4.97 -10.38
C VAL A 4 5.00 -5.11 -9.49
N ILE A 5 5.25 -4.09 -8.66
CA ILE A 5 6.28 -4.08 -7.64
C ILE A 5 5.59 -4.02 -6.27
N ILE A 6 5.86 -4.98 -5.41
CA ILE A 6 5.29 -5.03 -4.06
C ILE A 6 6.27 -4.39 -3.09
N VAL A 7 5.83 -3.34 -2.40
CA VAL A 7 6.54 -2.73 -1.27
C VAL A 7 5.59 -2.66 -0.08
N ALA A 8 5.83 -3.49 0.93
CA ALA A 8 4.91 -3.63 2.06
C ALA A 8 5.63 -3.66 3.42
N PRO A 9 4.92 -3.42 4.53
CA PRO A 9 5.52 -3.53 5.87
C PRO A 9 6.00 -4.95 6.18
N ASP A 10 7.06 -5.07 6.97
CA ASP A 10 7.65 -6.35 7.41
C ASP A 10 6.75 -7.16 8.37
N ARG A 11 5.71 -6.54 8.91
CA ARG A 11 4.74 -7.13 9.84
C ARG A 11 3.38 -6.52 9.65
N ASN A 12 2.35 -7.15 10.21
CA ASN A 12 1.02 -6.56 10.21
C ASN A 12 1.02 -5.21 10.95
N ARG A 13 0.62 -4.15 10.24
CA ARG A 13 0.49 -2.76 10.71
C ARG A 13 -0.96 -2.27 10.61
N SER A 14 -1.92 -3.11 10.99
CA SER A 14 -3.33 -2.70 11.11
C SER A 14 -3.44 -1.50 12.06
N ALA A 15 -4.34 -0.57 11.73
CA ALA A 15 -4.56 0.68 12.47
C ALA A 15 -3.33 1.62 12.56
N ALA A 16 -2.37 1.52 11.63
CA ALA A 16 -1.23 2.43 11.60
C ALA A 16 -1.59 3.89 11.23
N SER A 17 -2.79 4.15 10.69
CA SER A 17 -3.18 5.45 10.13
C SER A 17 -2.09 5.99 9.19
N SER A 18 -2.02 7.31 9.02
CA SER A 18 -0.98 8.01 8.23
C SER A 18 0.30 8.27 9.02
N SER A 19 0.72 7.31 9.86
CA SER A 19 1.98 7.45 10.60
C SER A 19 3.18 7.32 9.67
N LEU A 20 4.19 8.16 9.88
CA LEU A 20 5.48 8.10 9.19
C LEU A 20 6.60 7.93 10.22
N THR A 21 7.58 7.10 9.92
CA THR A 21 8.74 6.88 10.78
C THR A 21 9.76 7.99 10.56
N LEU A 22 9.94 8.87 11.55
CA LEU A 22 10.84 10.02 11.46
C LEU A 22 12.20 9.83 12.15
N VAL A 23 12.26 8.93 13.13
CA VAL A 23 13.42 8.83 14.05
C VAL A 23 14.33 7.67 13.67
N GLU A 24 13.76 6.51 13.36
CA GLU A 24 14.52 5.31 13.00
C GLU A 24 14.70 5.24 11.48
N PRO A 25 15.90 4.89 10.99
CA PRO A 25 16.11 4.73 9.56
C PRO A 25 15.33 3.54 9.04
N LEU A 26 14.59 3.77 7.95
CA LEU A 26 13.91 2.71 7.23
C LEU A 26 14.91 1.90 6.41
N ARG A 27 14.73 0.59 6.41
CA ARG A 27 15.62 -0.41 5.82
C ARG A 27 14.80 -1.33 4.93
N PRO A 28 14.63 -1.00 3.64
CA PRO A 28 14.00 -1.92 2.71
C PRO A 28 14.85 -3.18 2.53
N ARG A 29 14.19 -4.32 2.43
CA ARG A 29 14.80 -5.62 2.16
C ARG A 29 14.13 -6.23 0.94
N HIS A 30 14.93 -6.69 -0.01
CA HIS A 30 14.46 -7.48 -1.14
C HIS A 30 14.32 -8.95 -0.73
N LEU A 31 13.19 -9.57 -1.08
CA LEU A 31 12.86 -10.95 -0.76
C LEU A 31 13.12 -11.85 -1.98
N ASP A 32 13.26 -13.15 -1.74
CA ASP A 32 13.57 -14.13 -2.80
C ASP A 32 12.49 -14.24 -3.88
N ASN A 33 11.25 -13.83 -3.56
CA ASN A 33 10.12 -13.80 -4.49
C ASN A 33 10.04 -12.52 -5.34
N GLY A 34 10.96 -11.56 -5.15
CA GLY A 34 10.99 -10.28 -5.85
C GLY A 34 10.30 -9.12 -5.11
N ASP A 35 9.68 -9.37 -3.95
CA ASP A 35 8.99 -8.34 -3.19
C ASP A 35 9.97 -7.55 -2.30
N TYR A 36 9.54 -6.36 -1.88
CA TYR A 36 10.23 -5.57 -0.88
C TYR A 36 9.45 -5.50 0.42
N CYS A 37 10.14 -5.71 1.54
CA CYS A 37 9.60 -5.43 2.87
C CYS A 37 10.35 -4.27 3.56
N VAL A 38 9.61 -3.46 4.32
CA VAL A 38 10.13 -2.29 5.03
C VAL A 38 9.79 -2.39 6.52
N ASN A 39 10.73 -2.07 7.40
CA ASN A 39 10.52 -1.96 8.86
C ASN A 39 9.71 -0.72 9.28
N GLY A 40 8.75 -0.28 8.46
CA GLY A 40 7.99 0.97 8.63
C GLY A 40 6.48 0.74 8.68
N THR A 41 5.75 1.81 8.35
CA THR A 41 4.30 1.86 8.21
C THR A 41 3.89 1.68 6.74
N PRO A 42 2.59 1.51 6.43
CA PRO A 42 2.13 1.49 5.04
C PRO A 42 2.46 2.77 4.27
N ALA A 43 2.37 3.94 4.93
CA ALA A 43 2.75 5.21 4.32
C ALA A 43 4.26 5.29 4.05
N ASP A 44 5.11 4.82 4.99
CA ASP A 44 6.57 4.74 4.79
C ASP A 44 6.93 3.91 3.56
N CYS A 45 6.21 2.81 3.32
CA CYS A 45 6.47 1.93 2.16
C CYS A 45 6.28 2.68 0.85
N VAL A 46 5.17 3.40 0.71
CA VAL A 46 4.86 4.19 -0.49
C VAL A 46 5.79 5.39 -0.61
N HIS A 47 6.03 6.10 0.50
CA HIS A 47 6.89 7.27 0.53
C HIS A 47 8.32 6.94 0.10
N LEU A 48 8.90 5.85 0.61
CA LEU A 48 10.22 5.38 0.17
C LEU A 48 10.21 4.98 -1.29
N ALA A 49 9.24 4.15 -1.71
CA ALA A 49 9.14 3.64 -3.06
C ALA A 49 9.17 4.75 -4.12
N LEU A 50 8.43 5.83 -3.87
CA LEU A 50 8.29 6.94 -4.80
C LEU A 50 9.41 7.99 -4.69
N ASN A 51 10.10 8.11 -3.55
CA ASN A 51 11.19 9.08 -3.35
C ASN A 51 12.59 8.50 -3.59
N GLY A 52 12.72 7.59 -4.56
CA GLY A 52 14.02 7.14 -5.08
C GLY A 52 14.52 5.80 -4.55
N PHE A 53 13.70 5.04 -3.82
CA PHE A 53 14.00 3.63 -3.52
C PHE A 53 13.88 2.75 -4.77
N LEU A 54 12.81 2.91 -5.55
CA LEU A 54 12.61 2.16 -6.78
C LEU A 54 13.24 2.90 -7.96
N SER A 55 13.90 2.15 -8.84
CA SER A 55 14.33 2.65 -10.14
C SER A 55 13.23 2.41 -11.17
N GLY A 56 12.69 3.48 -11.76
CA GLY A 56 11.66 3.39 -12.78
C GLY A 56 10.54 4.38 -12.52
N GLN A 57 9.63 4.49 -13.48
CA GLN A 57 8.43 5.30 -13.35
C GLN A 57 7.32 4.45 -12.72
N VAL A 58 6.71 4.97 -11.65
CA VAL A 58 5.50 4.38 -11.05
C VAL A 58 4.30 5.19 -11.51
N ASP A 59 3.31 4.54 -12.11
CA ASP A 59 2.14 5.21 -12.69
C ASP A 59 0.91 5.17 -11.78
N LEU A 60 0.86 4.24 -10.82
CA LEU A 60 -0.30 3.99 -9.97
C LEU A 60 0.12 3.36 -8.63
N VAL A 61 -0.50 3.80 -7.53
CA VAL A 61 -0.39 3.12 -6.23
C VAL A 61 -1.66 2.33 -5.93
N VAL A 62 -1.53 1.05 -5.63
CA VAL A 62 -2.64 0.21 -5.14
C VAL A 62 -2.31 -0.28 -3.74
N SER A 63 -3.17 0.02 -2.77
CA SER A 63 -3.04 -0.47 -1.39
C SER A 63 -4.18 -1.42 -1.04
N GLY A 64 -3.83 -2.66 -0.71
CA GLY A 64 -4.78 -3.70 -0.33
C GLY A 64 -4.33 -5.09 -0.79
N ILE A 65 -5.20 -6.09 -0.83
CA ILE A 65 -6.61 -6.07 -0.38
C ILE A 65 -6.67 -6.24 1.13
N ASN A 66 -7.22 -5.24 1.83
CA ASN A 66 -7.33 -5.30 3.29
C ASN A 66 -8.33 -6.36 3.74
N ALA A 67 -7.97 -7.08 4.81
CA ALA A 67 -8.80 -8.11 5.44
C ALA A 67 -9.77 -7.49 6.46
N GLY A 68 -10.82 -6.85 5.99
CA GLY A 68 -11.80 -6.11 6.79
C GLY A 68 -12.18 -4.79 6.12
N CYS A 69 -13.40 -4.33 6.37
CA CYS A 69 -13.89 -3.08 5.80
C CYS A 69 -13.16 -1.87 6.39
N ASN A 70 -12.99 -0.83 5.58
CA ASN A 70 -12.66 0.53 6.05
C ASN A 70 -13.73 1.46 5.48
N MET A 71 -14.74 1.76 6.29
CA MET A 71 -15.91 2.56 5.88
C MET A 71 -16.18 3.66 6.90
N GLY A 72 -16.67 4.82 6.44
CA GLY A 72 -16.95 5.95 7.33
C GLY A 72 -15.69 6.40 8.08
N ASP A 73 -15.80 6.55 9.40
CA ASP A 73 -14.76 7.13 10.25
C ASP A 73 -13.53 6.21 10.40
N ASP A 74 -13.67 4.90 10.15
CA ASP A 74 -12.55 3.93 10.18
C ASP A 74 -11.44 4.28 9.18
N THR A 75 -11.79 5.05 8.15
CA THR A 75 -10.86 5.51 7.12
C THR A 75 -9.71 6.35 7.69
N ILE A 76 -9.94 7.10 8.77
CA ILE A 76 -8.93 7.94 9.42
C ILE A 76 -7.81 7.08 10.04
N TYR A 77 -8.14 5.89 10.52
CA TYR A 77 -7.20 4.98 11.19
C TYR A 77 -6.58 3.95 10.24
N SER A 78 -7.06 3.88 8.99
CA SER A 78 -6.67 2.84 8.05
C SER A 78 -5.28 3.08 7.46
N GLY A 79 -4.38 2.13 7.70
CA GLY A 79 -3.09 2.08 7.01
C GLY A 79 -3.23 1.82 5.50
N THR A 80 -4.27 1.09 5.08
CA THR A 80 -4.57 0.85 3.66
C THR A 80 -4.92 2.16 2.96
N LEU A 81 -5.76 2.98 3.59
CA LEU A 81 -6.10 4.29 3.05
C LEU A 81 -4.91 5.24 3.09
N ALA A 82 -4.14 5.24 4.18
CA ALA A 82 -2.94 6.06 4.33
C ALA A 82 -1.90 5.81 3.23
N ALA A 83 -1.63 4.55 2.88
CA ALA A 83 -0.71 4.22 1.79
C ALA A 83 -1.19 4.77 0.44
N ALA A 84 -2.48 4.62 0.11
CA ALA A 84 -3.03 5.20 -1.11
C ALA A 84 -3.00 6.74 -1.10
N LEU A 85 -3.30 7.35 0.05
CA LEU A 85 -3.20 8.79 0.23
C LEU A 85 -1.77 9.29 0.03
N GLU A 86 -0.75 8.58 0.51
CA GLU A 86 0.64 8.95 0.29
C GLU A 86 1.00 8.99 -1.21
N GLY A 87 0.55 7.98 -1.97
CA GLY A 87 0.70 7.96 -3.43
C GLY A 87 0.06 9.18 -4.10
N ARG A 88 -1.15 9.55 -3.64
CA ARG A 88 -1.83 10.78 -4.08
C ARG A 88 -1.05 12.05 -3.73
N HIS A 89 -0.50 12.15 -2.52
CA HIS A 89 0.28 13.33 -2.11
C HIS A 89 1.54 13.51 -2.96
N LEU A 90 2.11 12.40 -3.45
CA LEU A 90 3.27 12.40 -4.34
C LEU A 90 2.88 12.49 -5.83
N GLY A 91 1.62 12.81 -6.14
CA GLY A 91 1.16 13.17 -7.48
C GLY A 91 0.68 12.00 -8.35
N LEU A 92 0.58 10.79 -7.79
CA LEU A 92 0.09 9.62 -8.51
C LEU A 92 -1.39 9.36 -8.26
N PRO A 93 -2.13 8.80 -9.23
CA PRO A 93 -3.41 8.18 -8.93
C PRO A 93 -3.21 7.05 -7.92
N ALA A 94 -4.20 6.81 -7.07
CA ALA A 94 -4.12 5.78 -6.05
C ALA A 94 -5.46 5.11 -5.76
N ILE A 95 -5.42 3.81 -5.51
CA ILE A 95 -6.56 2.97 -5.17
C ILE A 95 -6.30 2.33 -3.81
N ALA A 96 -7.22 2.49 -2.87
CA ALA A 96 -7.28 1.68 -1.66
C ALA A 96 -8.43 0.67 -1.78
N VAL A 97 -8.16 -0.60 -1.48
CA VAL A 97 -9.14 -1.68 -1.59
C VAL A 97 -9.21 -2.49 -0.31
N SER A 98 -10.43 -2.62 0.21
CA SER A 98 -10.74 -3.32 1.45
C SER A 98 -11.89 -4.30 1.22
N LEU A 99 -11.72 -5.54 1.68
CA LEU A 99 -12.74 -6.59 1.58
C LEU A 99 -13.54 -6.66 2.88
N ASP A 100 -14.87 -6.64 2.78
CA ASP A 100 -15.74 -6.94 3.92
C ASP A 100 -15.78 -8.46 4.17
N GLY A 101 -14.74 -8.94 4.86
CA GLY A 101 -14.56 -10.36 5.16
C GLY A 101 -13.16 -10.85 4.80
N ARG A 102 -13.02 -12.17 4.65
CA ARG A 102 -11.73 -12.85 4.45
C ARG A 102 -11.77 -14.01 3.44
N GLN A 103 -12.84 -14.11 2.65
CA GLN A 103 -13.07 -15.26 1.77
C GLN A 103 -12.96 -14.92 0.28
N HIS A 104 -13.50 -13.78 -0.16
CA HIS A 104 -13.67 -13.47 -1.57
C HIS A 104 -12.61 -12.49 -2.12
N TYR A 105 -11.33 -12.76 -1.86
CA TYR A 105 -10.23 -11.89 -2.34
C TYR A 105 -10.17 -11.81 -3.87
N GLU A 106 -10.52 -12.89 -4.57
CA GLU A 106 -10.56 -12.94 -6.03
C GLU A 106 -11.58 -11.96 -6.60
N THR A 107 -12.69 -11.74 -5.87
CA THR A 107 -13.71 -10.77 -6.29
C THR A 107 -13.17 -9.35 -6.17
N ALA A 108 -12.57 -9.00 -5.04
CA ALA A 108 -11.94 -7.70 -4.85
C ALA A 108 -10.79 -7.45 -5.84
N ALA A 109 -9.98 -8.48 -6.13
CA ALA A 109 -8.93 -8.40 -7.14
C ALA A 109 -9.49 -8.10 -8.54
N ARG A 110 -10.56 -8.80 -8.94
CA ARG A 110 -11.21 -8.55 -10.25
C ARG A 110 -11.75 -7.13 -10.35
N VAL A 111 -12.41 -6.63 -9.31
CA VAL A 111 -12.91 -5.24 -9.28
C VAL A 111 -11.77 -4.24 -9.45
N VAL A 112 -10.63 -4.45 -8.78
CA VAL A 112 -9.46 -3.57 -8.94
C VAL A 112 -8.93 -3.62 -10.37
N CYS A 113 -8.79 -4.81 -10.95
CA CYS A 113 -8.36 -4.95 -12.35
C CYS A 113 -9.29 -4.23 -13.33
N ASP A 114 -10.61 -4.24 -13.09
CA ASP A 114 -11.59 -3.54 -13.95
C ASP A 114 -11.53 -2.00 -13.80
N LEU A 115 -10.92 -1.48 -12.72
CA LEU A 115 -10.75 -0.05 -12.45
C LEU A 115 -9.43 0.52 -12.96
N ILE A 116 -8.43 -0.35 -13.21
CA ILE A 116 -7.13 0.08 -13.73
C ILE A 116 -7.29 0.40 -15.23
N PRO A 117 -6.89 1.61 -15.69
CA PRO A 117 -7.04 2.04 -17.07
C PRO A 117 -6.13 1.30 -18.06
#